data_AF-A0A1M6JE98-F1
#
_entry.id   AF-A0A1M6JE98-F1
#
_cell.length_a   1.000
_cell.length_b   1.000
_cell.length_c   1.000
_cell.angle_alpha   90.00
_cell.angle_beta   90.00
_cell.angle_gamma   90.00
#
_symmetry.space_group_name_H-M   'P 1'
#
loop_
_entity.id
_entity.type
_entity.pdbx_description
1 polymer ?
#
loop_
_entity_poly.entity_id
_entity_poly.type
_entity_poly.pdbx_seq_one_letter_code
_entity_poly.pdbx_strand_id
1 'polypeptide(L)'
;MNANDNYMDKTYKIPSKTIEDRISSLSAITVSVLLYISGYAVKLSVLFNDLLNEIIPHEYLRMIASGSTGIALAMGLLIVSVNEKHKIVSCIIGISDFMALLLIFKIFKADSIEQYSKCFFISGFMAFVGFHLIQTFVRKYQESKSFRDREQLADRLKQELNGLKQKVSNTSAEQNKLKQDVSKMEQKKSEMERKIKETTCSKCGRYFNTKNALNAHKCKPEDIEAFKAKSN
;
A
#
# COMPACT_ATOMS: atom_id res chain seq x y z
N MET A 1 -9.23 -9.57 -43.47
CA MET A 1 -9.88 -9.35 -42.16
C MET A 1 -8.83 -9.52 -41.09
N ASN A 2 -8.23 -8.42 -40.60
CA ASN A 2 -7.36 -8.42 -39.43
C ASN A 2 -7.88 -7.33 -38.50
N ALA A 3 -8.50 -7.76 -37.41
CA ALA A 3 -8.99 -6.92 -36.33
C ALA A 3 -8.37 -7.46 -35.04
N ASN A 4 -7.17 -6.98 -34.71
CA ASN A 4 -6.57 -7.09 -33.39
C ASN A 4 -5.27 -6.31 -33.41
N ASP A 5 -5.34 -5.00 -33.18
CA ASP A 5 -4.20 -4.15 -32.78
C ASP A 5 -4.75 -2.77 -32.39
N ASN A 6 -5.55 -2.71 -31.32
CA ASN A 6 -5.98 -1.41 -30.79
C ASN A 6 -6.33 -1.45 -29.29
N TYR A 7 -5.47 -2.09 -28.50
CA TYR A 7 -5.56 -2.08 -27.04
C TYR A 7 -4.19 -1.88 -26.41
N MET A 8 -3.48 -0.82 -26.78
CA MET A 8 -2.47 -0.24 -25.90
C MET A 8 -2.44 1.27 -26.05
N ASP A 9 -2.19 1.90 -24.91
CA ASP A 9 -1.78 3.28 -24.74
C ASP A 9 -2.86 4.35 -24.52
N LYS A 10 -3.58 4.20 -23.42
CA LYS A 10 -3.92 5.36 -22.59
C LYS A 10 -2.95 5.41 -21.41
N THR A 11 -1.75 5.95 -21.64
CA THR A 11 -0.90 6.44 -20.54
C THR A 11 -1.70 7.42 -19.70
N TYR A 12 -2.15 6.97 -18.53
CA TYR A 12 -2.51 7.86 -17.44
C TYR A 12 -1.24 8.67 -17.10
N LYS A 13 -1.20 9.92 -17.56
CA LYS A 13 -0.20 10.91 -17.15
C LYS A 13 -0.41 11.15 -15.65
N ILE A 14 0.23 10.33 -14.81
CA ILE A 14 0.38 10.63 -13.39
C ILE A 14 1.28 11.89 -13.38
N PRO A 15 0.79 13.05 -12.93
CA PRO A 15 1.66 14.21 -12.82
C PRO A 15 2.80 13.81 -11.89
N SER A 16 4.03 13.85 -12.41
CA SER A 16 5.24 13.58 -11.64
C SER A 16 5.41 14.73 -10.64
N LYS A 17 4.67 14.67 -9.54
CA LYS A 17 4.94 15.50 -8.36
C LYS A 17 6.34 15.12 -7.90
N THR A 18 7.28 16.03 -8.13
CA THR A 18 8.69 15.93 -7.82
C THR A 18 8.87 15.45 -6.38
N ILE A 19 9.87 14.57 -6.17
CA ILE A 19 10.18 13.99 -4.86
C ILE A 19 10.45 15.11 -3.83
N GLU A 20 11.04 16.22 -4.27
CA GLU A 20 11.23 17.44 -3.48
C GLU A 20 9.93 18.04 -2.93
N ASP A 21 8.88 18.20 -3.73
CA ASP A 21 7.59 18.72 -3.27
C ASP A 21 6.95 17.79 -2.22
N ARG A 22 7.20 16.48 -2.33
CA ARG A 22 6.69 15.48 -1.38
C ARG A 22 7.46 15.49 -0.06
N ILE A 23 8.79 15.58 -0.11
CA ILE A 23 9.67 15.65 1.08
C ILE A 23 9.45 16.98 1.82
N SER A 24 9.32 18.08 1.07
CA SER A 24 9.02 19.41 1.63
C SER A 24 7.62 19.46 2.27
N SER A 25 6.62 18.81 1.65
CA SER A 25 5.27 18.70 2.22
C SER A 25 5.23 17.84 3.49
N LEU A 26 5.89 16.67 3.51
CA LEU A 26 5.91 15.78 4.69
C LEU A 26 6.63 16.41 5.88
N SER A 27 7.78 17.04 5.65
CA SER A 27 8.53 17.74 6.71
C SER A 27 7.77 18.96 7.24
N ALA A 28 7.15 19.77 6.38
CA ALA A 28 6.31 20.89 6.79
C ALA A 28 5.11 20.43 7.64
N ILE A 29 4.50 19.29 7.29
CA ILE A 29 3.41 18.69 8.08
C ILE A 29 3.92 18.29 9.46
N THR A 30 5.05 17.57 9.56
CA THR A 30 5.64 17.17 10.86
C THR A 30 5.96 18.37 11.74
N VAL A 31 6.51 19.45 11.16
CA VAL A 31 6.80 20.69 11.89
C VAL A 31 5.51 21.33 12.42
N SER A 32 4.45 21.42 11.61
CA SER A 32 3.15 21.91 12.09
C SER A 32 2.57 21.06 13.23
N VAL A 33 2.71 19.72 13.17
CA VAL A 33 2.24 18.82 14.25
C VAL A 33 2.99 19.09 15.55
N LEU A 34 4.32 19.20 15.47
CA LEU A 34 5.17 19.41 16.66
C LEU A 34 4.92 20.78 17.30
N LEU A 35 4.80 21.83 16.48
CA LEU A 35 4.48 23.18 16.97
C LEU A 35 3.11 23.21 17.65
N TYR A 36 2.12 22.48 17.13
CA TYR A 36 0.81 22.37 17.75
C TYR A 36 0.87 21.65 19.11
N ILE A 37 1.50 20.47 19.19
CA ILE A 37 1.64 19.73 20.46
C ILE A 37 2.37 20.57 21.49
N SER A 38 3.45 21.25 21.07
CA SER A 38 4.22 22.14 21.95
C SER A 38 3.38 23.29 22.48
N GLY A 39 2.63 23.99 21.60
CA GLY A 39 1.75 25.08 22.01
C GLY A 39 0.65 24.64 22.98
N TYR A 40 0.05 23.46 22.73
CA TYR A 40 -1.00 22.92 23.60
C TYR A 40 -0.45 22.44 24.94
N ALA A 41 0.73 21.81 24.94
CA ALA A 41 1.41 21.39 26.15
C ALA A 41 1.75 22.60 27.03
N VAL A 42 2.32 23.66 26.45
CA VAL A 42 2.63 24.90 27.20
C VAL A 42 1.38 25.51 27.83
N LYS A 43 0.28 25.63 27.08
CA LYS A 43 -1.00 26.14 27.63
C LYS A 43 -1.49 25.33 28.83
N LEU A 44 -1.53 24.01 28.69
CA LEU A 44 -1.97 23.12 29.77
C LEU A 44 -1.02 23.20 30.95
N SER A 45 0.30 23.26 30.72
CA SER A 45 1.28 23.40 31.80
C SER A 45 1.11 24.70 32.57
N VAL A 46 0.79 25.82 31.91
CA VAL A 46 0.46 27.08 32.61
C VAL A 46 -0.81 26.92 33.45
N LEU A 47 -1.87 26.32 32.89
CA LEU A 47 -3.12 26.08 33.61
C LEU A 47 -2.91 25.18 34.84
N PHE A 48 -2.17 24.08 34.70
CA PHE A 48 -1.87 23.16 35.80
C PHE A 48 -0.90 23.76 36.81
N ASN A 49 0.03 24.62 36.40
CA ASN A 49 0.92 25.30 37.33
C ASN A 49 0.12 26.24 38.26
N ASP A 50 -0.87 26.95 37.73
CA ASP A 50 -1.77 27.77 38.54
C ASP A 50 -2.67 26.90 39.45
N LEU A 51 -3.19 25.77 38.95
CA LEU A 51 -4.01 24.84 39.73
C LEU A 51 -3.21 24.15 40.86
N LEU A 52 -1.98 23.72 40.58
CA LEU A 52 -1.11 23.02 41.52
C LEU A 52 -0.45 23.97 42.53
N ASN A 53 -0.55 25.29 42.34
CA ASN A 53 0.02 26.28 43.26
C ASN A 53 -0.55 26.15 44.69
N GLU A 54 -1.80 25.70 44.81
CA GLU A 54 -2.47 25.49 46.11
C GLU A 54 -2.04 24.19 46.81
N ILE A 55 -1.47 23.23 46.07
CA ILE A 55 -1.16 21.88 46.58
C ILE A 55 0.35 21.69 46.75
N ILE A 56 1.15 22.19 45.82
CA ILE A 56 2.60 22.02 45.78
C ILE A 56 3.26 23.40 45.96
N PRO A 57 3.75 23.71 47.17
CA PRO A 57 4.38 25.01 47.45
C PRO A 57 5.78 25.14 46.82
N HIS A 58 6.45 24.02 46.52
CA HIS A 58 7.76 24.02 45.85
C HIS A 58 7.62 24.27 44.34
N GLU A 59 8.11 25.44 43.91
CA GLU A 59 8.01 25.92 42.52
C GLU A 59 8.60 24.94 41.48
N TYR A 60 9.79 24.40 41.74
CA TYR A 60 10.44 23.47 40.80
C TYR A 60 9.65 22.18 40.59
N LEU A 61 9.16 21.56 41.66
CA LEU A 61 8.37 20.33 41.58
C LEU A 61 7.04 20.58 40.88
N ARG A 62 6.44 21.75 41.11
CA ARG A 62 5.20 22.17 40.45
C ARG A 62 5.39 22.38 38.95
N MET A 63 6.49 23.01 38.54
CA MET A 63 6.79 23.22 37.11
C MET A 63 6.99 21.88 36.37
N ILE A 64 7.66 20.92 37.00
CA ILE A 64 7.87 19.58 36.42
C ILE A 64 6.55 18.81 36.34
N ALA A 65 5.76 18.81 37.42
CA ALA A 65 4.46 18.14 37.45
C ALA A 65 3.50 18.72 36.39
N SER A 66 3.35 20.05 36.35
CA SER A 66 2.51 20.72 35.35
C SER A 66 3.02 20.55 33.91
N GLY A 67 4.35 20.57 33.72
CA GLY A 67 5.00 20.26 32.44
C GLY A 67 4.63 18.88 31.93
N SER A 68 4.89 17.85 32.74
CA SER A 68 4.62 16.45 32.39
C SER A 68 3.13 16.18 32.16
N THR A 69 2.24 16.70 33.03
CA THR A 69 0.79 16.56 32.86
C THR A 69 0.28 17.28 31.61
N GLY A 70 0.81 18.47 31.31
CA GLY A 70 0.47 19.22 30.10
C GLY A 70 0.84 18.46 28.82
N ILE A 71 2.03 17.86 28.76
CA ILE A 71 2.46 17.03 27.63
C ILE A 71 1.58 15.78 27.49
N ALA A 72 1.33 15.07 28.59
CA ALA A 72 0.53 13.85 28.58
C ALA A 72 -0.90 14.11 28.06
N LEU A 73 -1.54 15.18 28.53
CA LEU A 73 -2.88 15.56 28.09
C LEU A 73 -2.90 16.12 26.67
N ALA A 74 -1.88 16.89 26.26
CA ALA A 74 -1.77 17.35 24.87
C ALA A 74 -1.68 16.16 23.90
N MET A 75 -0.90 15.13 24.24
CA MET A 75 -0.83 13.89 23.47
C MET A 75 -2.15 13.12 23.48
N GLY A 76 -2.79 12.98 24.63
CA GLY A 76 -4.09 12.31 24.76
C GLY A 76 -5.17 12.97 23.90
N LEU A 77 -5.27 14.30 23.95
CA LEU A 77 -6.20 15.07 23.13
C LEU A 77 -5.92 14.92 21.64
N LEU A 78 -4.65 14.84 21.23
CA LEU A 78 -4.28 14.64 19.84
C LEU A 78 -4.70 13.24 19.34
N ILE A 79 -4.48 12.21 20.14
CA ILE A 79 -4.90 10.84 19.81
C ILE A 79 -6.42 10.77 19.61
N VAL A 80 -7.19 11.35 20.53
CA VAL A 80 -8.66 11.40 20.45
C VAL A 80 -9.11 12.21 19.22
N SER A 81 -8.50 13.38 18.98
CA SER A 81 -8.82 14.25 17.84
C SER A 81 -8.60 13.58 16.49
N VAL A 82 -7.60 12.69 16.42
CA VAL A 82 -7.23 11.99 15.19
C VAL A 82 -8.11 10.75 14.94
N ASN A 83 -8.50 10.06 16.01
CA ASN A 83 -9.22 8.79 15.90
C ASN A 83 -10.72 8.99 15.60
N GLU A 84 -11.30 10.12 16.00
CA GLU A 84 -12.71 10.39 15.78
C GLU A 84 -13.02 10.83 14.33
N LYS A 85 -14.05 10.24 13.72
CA LYS A 85 -14.54 10.63 12.38
C LYS A 85 -15.48 11.84 12.42
N HIS A 86 -15.98 12.23 13.59
CA HIS A 86 -17.03 13.25 13.74
C HIS A 86 -16.44 14.62 14.08
N LYS A 87 -16.92 15.66 13.38
CA LYS A 87 -16.52 17.08 13.57
C LYS A 87 -16.78 17.63 14.99
N ILE A 88 -17.58 16.92 15.79
CA ILE A 88 -18.01 17.36 17.12
C ILE A 88 -16.83 17.46 18.10
N VAL A 89 -15.86 16.53 18.03
CA VAL A 89 -14.71 16.54 18.94
C VAL A 89 -13.86 17.80 18.78
N SER A 90 -13.58 18.23 17.55
CA SER A 90 -12.85 19.48 17.31
C SER A 90 -13.59 20.71 17.84
N CYS A 91 -14.93 20.68 17.83
CA CYS A 91 -15.75 21.75 18.40
C CYS A 91 -15.66 21.75 19.94
N ILE A 92 -15.80 20.59 20.58
CA ILE A 92 -15.67 20.44 22.04
C ILE A 92 -14.29 20.90 22.52
N ILE A 93 -13.23 20.53 21.80
CA ILE A 93 -11.87 20.96 22.12
C ILE A 93 -11.73 22.48 21.99
N GLY A 94 -12.30 23.09 20.94
CA GLY A 94 -12.29 24.54 20.78
C GLY A 94 -13.01 25.28 21.90
N ILE A 95 -14.18 24.78 22.34
CA ILE A 95 -14.92 25.35 23.47
C ILE A 95 -14.14 25.17 24.78
N SER A 96 -13.54 24.00 24.99
CA SER A 96 -12.70 23.72 26.16
C SER A 96 -11.47 24.63 26.21
N ASP A 97 -10.78 24.85 25.08
CA ASP A 97 -9.64 25.76 24.98
C ASP A 97 -10.04 27.21 25.27
N PHE A 98 -11.22 27.65 24.79
CA PHE A 98 -11.76 28.96 25.13
C PHE A 98 -11.99 29.11 26.64
N MET A 99 -12.63 28.12 27.28
CA MET A 99 -12.86 28.12 28.73
C MET A 99 -11.54 28.10 29.52
N ALA A 100 -10.56 27.30 29.08
CA ALA A 100 -9.23 27.26 29.70
C ALA A 100 -8.51 28.61 29.61
N LEU A 101 -8.59 29.29 28.47
CA LEU A 101 -7.99 30.63 28.28
C LEU A 101 -8.65 31.68 29.17
N LEU A 102 -9.98 31.64 29.33
CA LEU A 102 -10.68 32.54 30.27
C LEU A 102 -10.18 32.36 31.71
N LEU A 103 -9.90 31.12 32.12
CA LEU A 103 -9.32 30.81 33.43
C LEU A 103 -7.87 31.29 33.55
N ILE A 104 -7.02 31.03 32.52
CA ILE A 104 -5.62 31.47 32.48
C ILE A 104 -5.51 32.99 32.59
N PHE A 105 -6.35 33.74 31.85
CA PHE A 105 -6.37 35.20 31.91
C PHE A 105 -7.08 35.76 33.15
N LYS A 106 -7.50 34.90 34.09
CA LYS A 106 -8.11 35.26 35.38
C LYS A 106 -9.24 36.28 35.22
N ILE A 107 -10.06 36.11 34.17
CA ILE A 107 -11.11 37.07 33.82
C ILE A 107 -12.13 37.28 34.95
N PHE A 108 -12.32 36.26 35.78
CA PHE A 108 -13.21 36.29 36.95
C PHE A 108 -12.70 37.13 38.12
N LYS A 109 -11.42 37.55 38.09
CA LYS A 109 -10.79 38.43 39.10
C LYS A 109 -10.58 39.85 38.58
N ALA A 110 -11.15 40.20 37.43
CA ALA A 110 -10.98 41.53 36.85
C ALA A 110 -11.94 42.54 37.53
N ASP A 111 -11.37 43.61 38.08
CA ASP A 111 -12.13 44.65 38.79
C ASP A 111 -12.76 45.70 37.84
N SER A 112 -12.40 45.68 36.55
CA SER A 112 -12.88 46.65 35.56
C SER A 112 -13.50 46.00 34.32
N ILE A 113 -14.60 46.60 33.82
CA ILE A 113 -15.29 46.18 32.59
C ILE A 113 -14.35 46.25 31.37
N GLU A 114 -13.43 47.21 31.36
CA GLU A 114 -12.42 47.34 30.30
C GLU A 114 -11.49 46.12 30.27
N GLN A 115 -10.92 45.71 31.41
CA GLN A 115 -10.08 44.51 31.49
C GLN A 115 -10.87 43.24 31.13
N TYR A 116 -12.12 43.15 31.58
CA TYR A 116 -13.00 42.04 31.21
C TYR A 116 -13.14 41.92 29.69
N SER A 117 -13.48 43.02 29.01
CA SER A 117 -13.67 43.02 27.55
C SER A 117 -12.40 42.66 26.77
N LYS A 118 -11.23 43.17 27.20
CA LYS A 118 -9.93 42.85 26.58
C LYS A 118 -9.56 41.37 26.76
N CYS A 119 -9.67 40.84 27.98
CA CYS A 119 -9.37 39.43 28.25
C CYS A 119 -10.33 38.48 27.53
N PHE A 120 -11.62 38.84 27.45
CA PHE A 120 -12.62 38.07 26.71
C PHE A 120 -12.29 38.01 25.22
N PHE A 121 -12.01 39.18 24.61
CA PHE A 121 -11.67 39.27 23.19
C PHE A 121 -10.37 38.51 22.86
N ILE A 122 -9.32 38.69 23.68
CA ILE A 122 -8.04 37.99 23.47
C ILE A 122 -8.22 36.47 23.60
N SER A 123 -8.98 36.00 24.60
CA SER A 123 -9.30 34.57 24.77
C SER A 123 -10.06 34.03 23.57
N GLY A 124 -11.07 34.77 23.08
CA GLY A 124 -11.89 34.38 21.94
C GLY A 124 -11.07 34.31 20.66
N PHE A 125 -10.23 35.32 20.42
CA PHE A 125 -9.33 35.35 19.27
C PHE A 125 -8.30 34.22 19.32
N MET A 126 -7.67 33.98 20.48
CA MET A 126 -6.72 32.88 20.66
C MET A 126 -7.36 31.50 20.49
N ALA A 127 -8.57 31.31 21.02
CA ALA A 127 -9.33 30.07 20.84
C ALA A 127 -9.76 29.89 19.38
N PHE A 128 -10.12 30.96 18.67
CA PHE A 128 -10.44 30.93 17.24
C PHE A 128 -9.22 30.52 16.39
N VAL A 129 -8.06 31.13 16.65
CA VAL A 129 -6.80 30.73 16.00
C VAL A 129 -6.47 29.27 16.34
N GLY A 130 -6.61 28.88 17.61
CA GLY A 130 -6.42 27.50 18.06
C GLY A 130 -7.32 26.51 17.34
N PHE A 131 -8.60 26.83 17.21
CA PHE A 131 -9.58 26.01 16.47
C PHE A 131 -9.20 25.85 15.00
N HIS A 132 -8.79 26.93 14.32
CA HIS A 132 -8.33 26.86 12.93
C HIS A 132 -7.05 26.03 12.77
N LEU A 133 -6.13 26.11 13.73
CA LEU A 133 -4.95 25.26 13.77
C LEU A 133 -5.34 23.79 13.95
N ILE A 134 -6.27 23.47 14.86
CA ILE A 134 -6.79 22.11 15.08
C ILE A 134 -7.44 21.57 13.80
N GLN A 135 -8.31 22.33 13.15
CA GLN A 135 -8.95 21.89 11.91
C GLN A 135 -7.94 21.65 10.78
N THR A 136 -6.98 22.58 10.63
CA THR A 136 -5.94 22.46 9.60
C THR A 136 -5.06 21.24 9.89
N PHE A 137 -4.73 21.01 11.16
CA PHE A 137 -4.00 19.84 11.62
C PHE A 137 -4.75 18.53 11.33
N VAL A 138 -6.00 18.38 11.76
CA VAL A 138 -6.80 17.15 11.53
C VAL A 138 -6.88 16.85 10.04
N ARG A 139 -7.16 17.87 9.22
CA ARG A 139 -7.21 17.75 7.77
C ARG A 139 -5.86 17.28 7.20
N LYS A 140 -4.76 17.92 7.61
CA LYS A 140 -3.41 17.57 7.13
C LYS A 140 -2.94 16.20 7.63
N TYR A 141 -3.32 15.82 8.84
CA TYR A 141 -3.04 14.50 9.39
C TYR A 141 -3.76 13.40 8.59
N GLN A 142 -5.05 13.58 8.30
CA GLN A 142 -5.82 12.63 7.49
C GLN A 142 -5.27 12.53 6.07
N GLU A 143 -4.89 13.66 5.46
CA GLU A 143 -4.22 13.70 4.15
C GLU A 143 -2.90 12.90 4.20
N SER A 144 -2.07 13.12 5.21
CA SER A 144 -0.80 12.40 5.39
C SER A 144 -0.99 10.89 5.62
N LYS A 145 -2.01 10.49 6.38
CA LYS A 145 -2.33 9.07 6.58
C LYS A 145 -2.71 8.41 5.25
N SER A 146 -3.59 9.06 4.48
CA SER A 146 -3.99 8.56 3.16
C SER A 146 -2.82 8.48 2.18
N PHE A 147 -1.86 9.40 2.29
CA PHE A 147 -0.65 9.38 1.47
C PHE A 147 0.26 8.20 1.84
N ARG A 148 0.50 7.97 3.13
CA ARG A 148 1.26 6.80 3.60
C ARG A 148 0.62 5.48 3.19
N ASP A 149 -0.71 5.38 3.30
CA ASP A 149 -1.45 4.18 2.89
C ASP A 149 -1.31 3.94 1.38
N ARG A 150 -1.35 5.01 0.57
CA ARG A 150 -1.11 4.94 -0.89
C ARG A 150 0.31 4.55 -1.26
N GLU A 151 1.30 5.05 -0.52
CA GLU A 151 2.71 4.71 -0.73
C GLU A 151 2.96 3.23 -0.40
N GLN A 152 2.45 2.75 0.74
CA GLN A 152 2.50 1.33 1.08
C GLN A 152 1.79 0.43 0.06
N LEU A 153 0.64 0.89 -0.46
CA LEU A 153 -0.06 0.17 -1.52
C LEU A 153 0.76 0.13 -2.82
N ALA A 154 1.40 1.24 -3.19
CA ALA A 154 2.27 1.31 -4.36
C ALA A 154 3.48 0.36 -4.23
N ASP A 155 4.08 0.28 -3.04
CA ASP A 155 5.19 -0.64 -2.76
C ASP A 155 4.76 -2.10 -2.83
N ARG A 156 3.58 -2.45 -2.28
CA ARG A 156 3.01 -3.80 -2.39
C ARG A 156 2.74 -4.16 -3.85
N LEU A 157 2.10 -3.27 -4.60
CA LEU A 157 1.83 -3.48 -6.03
C LEU A 157 3.13 -3.65 -6.82
N LYS A 158 4.19 -2.91 -6.48
CA LYS A 158 5.51 -3.06 -7.11
C LYS A 158 6.14 -4.41 -6.81
N GLN A 159 6.00 -4.92 -5.59
CA GLN A 159 6.46 -6.27 -5.22
C GLN A 159 5.67 -7.35 -5.97
N GLU A 160 4.34 -7.24 -6.03
CA GLU A 160 3.49 -8.17 -6.78
C GLU A 160 3.81 -8.15 -8.28
N LEU A 161 4.03 -6.97 -8.87
CA LEU A 161 4.41 -6.84 -10.28
C LEU A 161 5.75 -7.54 -10.56
N ASN A 162 6.74 -7.39 -9.68
CA ASN A 162 8.02 -8.08 -9.80
C ASN A 162 7.85 -9.61 -9.63
N GLY A 163 7.00 -10.05 -8.71
CA GLY A 163 6.66 -11.46 -8.53
C GLY A 163 5.96 -12.07 -9.74
N LEU A 164 4.99 -11.36 -10.33
CA LEU A 164 4.34 -11.78 -11.58
C LEU A 164 5.33 -11.82 -12.74
N LYS A 165 6.20 -10.81 -12.87
CA LYS A 165 7.22 -10.76 -13.92
C LYS A 165 8.16 -11.98 -13.85
N GLN A 166 8.55 -12.38 -12.64
CA GLN A 166 9.36 -13.58 -12.43
C GLN A 166 8.60 -14.86 -12.79
N LYS A 167 7.33 -14.98 -12.36
CA LYS A 167 6.49 -16.14 -12.72
C LYS A 167 6.32 -16.26 -14.24
N VAL A 168 6.03 -15.17 -14.93
CA VAL A 168 5.93 -15.13 -16.41
C VAL A 168 7.24 -15.57 -17.05
N SER A 169 8.38 -15.09 -16.55
CA SER A 169 9.70 -15.51 -17.06
C SER A 169 9.95 -17.01 -16.86
N ASN A 170 9.57 -17.58 -15.71
CA ASN A 170 9.73 -19.01 -15.44
C ASN A 170 8.82 -19.86 -16.31
N THR A 171 7.54 -19.50 -16.43
CA THR A 171 6.57 -20.19 -17.29
C THR A 171 7.00 -20.12 -18.76
N SER A 172 7.53 -18.99 -19.21
CA SER A 172 8.08 -18.86 -20.56
C SER A 172 9.27 -19.79 -20.80
N ALA A 173 10.19 -19.90 -19.83
CA ALA A 173 11.31 -20.84 -19.90
C ALA A 173 10.85 -22.31 -19.92
N GLU A 174 9.84 -22.65 -19.13
CA GLU A 174 9.25 -23.99 -19.09
C GLU A 174 8.54 -24.34 -20.41
N GLN A 175 7.79 -23.39 -20.97
CA GLN A 175 7.16 -23.53 -22.29
C GLN A 175 8.20 -23.80 -23.39
N ASN A 176 9.34 -23.12 -23.34
CA ASN A 176 10.44 -23.35 -24.30
C ASN A 176 11.05 -24.75 -24.14
N LYS A 177 11.21 -25.26 -22.91
CA LYS A 177 11.67 -26.64 -22.66
C LYS A 177 10.68 -27.67 -23.20
N LEU A 178 9.39 -27.51 -22.88
CA LEU A 178 8.32 -28.37 -23.38
C LEU A 178 8.30 -28.40 -24.92
N LYS A 179 8.45 -27.23 -25.56
CA LYS A 179 8.52 -27.14 -27.02
C LYS A 179 9.71 -27.90 -27.59
N GLN A 180 10.87 -27.80 -26.95
CA GLN A 180 12.07 -28.54 -27.36
C GLN A 180 11.88 -30.05 -27.20
N ASP A 181 11.26 -30.51 -26.12
CA ASP A 181 11.02 -31.93 -25.87
C ASP A 181 9.97 -32.51 -26.81
N VAL A 182 8.94 -31.75 -27.16
CA VAL A 182 7.99 -32.11 -28.23
C VAL A 182 8.73 -32.30 -29.56
N SER A 183 9.61 -31.38 -29.95
CA SER A 183 10.39 -31.54 -31.19
C SER A 183 11.29 -32.78 -31.19
N LYS A 184 11.91 -33.12 -30.04
CA LYS A 184 12.70 -34.36 -29.91
C LYS A 184 11.81 -35.61 -30.00
N MET A 185 10.63 -35.57 -29.40
CA MET A 185 9.66 -36.67 -29.46
C MET A 185 9.15 -36.88 -30.88
N GLU A 186 8.87 -35.81 -31.62
CA GLU A 186 8.49 -35.87 -33.03
C GLU A 186 9.61 -36.48 -33.89
N GLN A 187 10.87 -36.06 -33.68
CA GLN A 187 12.01 -36.68 -34.38
C GLN A 187 12.13 -38.17 -34.09
N LYS A 188 12.03 -38.59 -32.82
CA LYS A 188 12.06 -40.01 -32.43
C LYS A 188 10.90 -40.79 -33.05
N LYS A 189 9.70 -40.20 -33.09
CA LYS A 189 8.53 -40.79 -33.73
C LYS A 189 8.78 -41.01 -35.23
N SER A 190 9.26 -39.99 -35.94
CA SER A 190 9.60 -40.11 -37.36
C SER A 190 10.69 -41.15 -37.62
N GLU A 191 11.71 -41.24 -36.75
CA GLU A 191 12.76 -42.25 -36.87
C GLU A 191 12.21 -43.67 -36.65
N MET A 192 11.32 -43.84 -35.66
CA MET A 192 10.67 -45.12 -35.37
C MET A 192 9.73 -45.54 -36.50
N GLU A 193 8.91 -44.63 -37.03
CA GLU A 193 8.05 -44.88 -38.20
C GLU A 193 8.88 -45.28 -39.43
N ARG A 194 10.05 -44.65 -39.64
CA ARG A 194 10.97 -45.04 -40.71
C ARG A 194 11.52 -46.46 -40.49
N LYS A 195 11.97 -46.78 -39.28
CA LYS A 195 12.46 -48.14 -38.95
C LYS A 195 11.37 -49.20 -39.16
N ILE A 196 10.14 -48.93 -38.73
CA ILE A 196 9.00 -49.83 -38.94
C ILE A 196 8.74 -50.03 -40.43
N LYS A 197 8.72 -48.96 -41.25
CA LYS A 197 8.58 -49.08 -42.71
C LYS A 197 9.72 -49.89 -43.35
N GLU A 198 10.94 -49.72 -42.86
CA GLU A 198 12.13 -50.42 -43.35
C GLU A 198 12.21 -51.89 -42.93
N THR A 199 11.44 -52.32 -41.93
CA THR A 199 11.42 -53.71 -41.44
C THR A 199 10.06 -54.39 -41.56
N THR A 200 9.09 -53.75 -42.20
CA THR A 200 7.76 -54.31 -42.47
C THR A 200 7.64 -54.66 -43.95
N CYS A 201 7.15 -55.86 -44.26
CA CYS A 201 6.94 -56.25 -45.65
C CYS A 201 5.75 -55.49 -46.24
N SER A 202 5.98 -54.75 -47.33
CA SER A 202 4.95 -53.96 -48.02
C SER A 202 3.82 -54.77 -48.66
N LYS A 203 4.01 -56.08 -48.86
CA LYS A 203 3.04 -56.97 -49.53
C LYS A 203 2.10 -57.68 -48.58
N CYS A 204 2.58 -58.14 -47.42
CA CYS A 204 1.79 -58.89 -46.43
C CYS A 204 1.66 -58.19 -45.07
N GLY A 205 2.29 -57.02 -44.89
CA GLY A 205 2.21 -56.22 -43.66
C GLY A 205 2.94 -56.80 -42.44
N ARG A 206 3.68 -57.91 -42.60
CA ARG A 206 4.37 -58.58 -41.49
C ARG A 206 5.61 -57.80 -41.06
N TYR A 207 5.76 -57.58 -39.75
CA TYR A 207 6.93 -56.92 -39.15
C TYR A 207 8.07 -57.92 -38.90
N PHE A 208 9.31 -57.48 -39.13
CA PHE A 208 10.53 -58.26 -38.88
C PHE A 208 11.47 -57.47 -37.97
N ASN A 209 12.21 -58.18 -37.11
CA ASN A 209 13.13 -57.53 -36.16
C ASN A 209 14.41 -56.99 -36.82
N THR A 210 14.75 -57.45 -38.02
CA THR A 210 15.95 -57.01 -38.76
C THR A 210 15.65 -56.92 -40.26
N LYS A 211 16.39 -56.04 -40.97
CA LYS A 211 16.32 -55.95 -42.43
C LYS A 211 16.68 -57.27 -43.12
N ASN A 212 17.63 -58.04 -42.57
CA ASN A 212 18.01 -59.32 -43.14
C ASN A 212 16.87 -60.35 -43.05
N ALA A 213 16.13 -60.37 -41.94
CA ALA A 213 14.94 -61.23 -41.80
C ALA A 213 13.83 -60.82 -42.78
N LEU A 214 13.63 -59.51 -43.00
CA LEU A 214 12.71 -59.02 -44.03
C LEU A 214 13.18 -59.43 -45.45
N ASN A 215 14.46 -59.28 -45.77
CA ASN A 215 15.00 -59.62 -47.09
C ASN A 215 14.96 -61.12 -47.39
N ALA A 216 15.10 -61.96 -46.36
CA ALA A 216 14.95 -63.42 -46.47
C ALA A 216 13.49 -63.87 -46.53
N HIS A 217 12.52 -62.99 -46.19
CA HIS A 217 11.11 -63.31 -46.23
C HIS A 217 10.62 -63.45 -47.68
N LYS A 218 10.13 -64.64 -48.02
CA LYS A 218 9.40 -64.89 -49.27
C LYS A 218 7.91 -64.87 -48.97
N CYS A 219 7.20 -63.84 -49.43
CA CYS A 219 5.75 -63.76 -49.26
C CYS A 219 5.06 -64.93 -49.95
N LYS A 220 4.16 -65.60 -49.22
CA LYS A 220 3.23 -66.57 -49.80
C LYS A 220 1.93 -65.86 -50.21
N PRO A 221 1.17 -66.39 -51.18
CA PRO A 221 -0.08 -65.78 -51.66
C PRO A 221 -1.13 -65.62 -50.54
N GLU A 222 -1.23 -66.63 -49.67
CA GLU A 222 -2.17 -66.70 -48.53
C GLU A 222 -2.00 -65.52 -47.55
N ASP A 223 -0.77 -65.10 -47.29
CA ASP A 223 -0.45 -63.99 -46.38
C ASP A 223 -0.86 -62.61 -46.95
N ILE A 224 -0.97 -62.48 -48.29
CA ILE A 224 -1.32 -61.24 -48.98
C ILE A 224 -2.84 -61.02 -48.95
N GLU A 225 -3.61 -62.09 -49.13
CA GLU A 225 -5.08 -62.04 -49.07
C GLU A 225 -5.59 -61.71 -47.66
N ALA A 226 -4.96 -62.28 -46.62
CA ALA A 226 -5.26 -61.97 -45.23
C ALA A 226 -4.98 -60.50 -44.84
N PHE A 227 -3.97 -59.88 -45.45
CA PHE A 227 -3.68 -58.46 -45.24
C PHE A 227 -4.71 -57.56 -45.94
N LYS A 228 -5.04 -57.84 -47.21
CA LYS A 228 -6.05 -57.10 -47.97
C LYS A 228 -7.44 -57.14 -47.32
N ALA A 229 -7.82 -58.27 -46.74
CA ALA A 229 -9.10 -58.44 -46.04
C ALA A 229 -9.22 -57.62 -44.74
N LYS A 230 -8.10 -57.22 -44.12
CA LYS A 230 -8.07 -56.39 -42.89
C LYS A 230 -7.98 -54.89 -43.15
N SER A 231 -7.70 -54.48 -44.39
CA SER A 231 -7.52 -53.08 -44.79
C SER A 231 -8.74 -52.46 -45.48
N ASN A 232 -9.83 -53.23 -45.66
CA ASN A 232 -11.17 -52.75 -46.00
C ASN A 232 -12.01 -52.63 -44.73
#